data_AF-A6URE9-F1
#
_entry.id   AF-A6URE9-F1
#
_cell.length_a   1.000
_cell.length_b   1.000
_cell.length_c   1.000
_cell.angle_alpha   90.00
_cell.angle_beta   90.00
_cell.angle_gamma   90.00
#
_symmetry.space_group_name_H-M   'P 1'
#
loop_
_entity.id
_entity.type
_entity.pdbx_description
1 polymer ?
#
loop_
_entity_poly.entity_id
_entity_poly.type
_entity_poly.pdbx_seq_one_letter_code
_entity_poly.pdbx_strand_id
1 'polypeptide(L)'
;MSKMKKIKELVKILIMHDLEKEPLHGYSLISKLGDKLGISMSASMIYPILSSLKTKGLIEIEKTDVRGKKVYRLTENGSKFLYENSEKVEYALKKSDALFHFHFNGGLELKNALHTAIKEFVNLDENKKKK
;
A
#
# COMPACT_ATOMS: atom_id res chain seq x y z
N MET A 1 10.58 7.62 11.91
CA MET A 1 10.16 6.36 11.22
C MET A 1 10.17 6.58 9.70
N SER A 2 10.85 5.75 8.90
CA SER A 2 11.03 5.96 7.44
C SER A 2 9.70 5.98 6.65
N LYS A 3 9.62 6.81 5.60
CA LYS A 3 8.46 6.93 4.67
C LYS A 3 8.05 5.56 4.10
N MET A 4 9.04 4.73 3.76
CA MET A 4 8.83 3.36 3.28
C MET A 4 8.14 2.47 4.31
N LYS A 5 8.49 2.62 5.59
CA LYS A 5 7.87 1.84 6.68
C LYS A 5 6.39 2.21 6.85
N LYS A 6 6.03 3.50 6.72
CA LYS A 6 4.63 3.95 6.79
C LYS A 6 3.77 3.37 5.66
N ILE A 7 4.29 3.32 4.43
CA ILE A 7 3.57 2.71 3.29
C ILE A 7 3.37 1.22 3.51
N LYS A 8 4.41 0.49 3.95
CA LYS A 8 4.30 -0.94 4.24
C LYS A 8 3.25 -1.24 5.32
N GLU A 9 3.17 -0.42 6.38
CA GLU A 9 2.13 -0.58 7.40
C GLU A 9 0.72 -0.31 6.86
N LEU A 10 0.54 0.72 6.04
CA LEU A 10 -0.74 0.99 5.36
C LEU A 10 -1.18 -0.22 4.53
N VAL A 11 -0.29 -0.73 3.68
CA VAL A 11 -0.58 -1.86 2.78
C VAL A 11 -0.89 -3.13 3.57
N LYS A 12 -0.21 -3.41 4.69
CA LYS A 12 -0.52 -4.57 5.55
C LYS A 12 -1.96 -4.54 6.03
N ILE A 13 -2.40 -3.41 6.57
CA ILE A 13 -3.76 -3.26 7.11
C ILE A 13 -4.79 -3.43 6.00
N LEU A 14 -4.56 -2.83 4.83
CA LEU A 14 -5.47 -2.96 3.69
C LEU A 14 -5.56 -4.40 3.17
N ILE A 15 -4.44 -5.14 3.11
CA ILE A 15 -4.43 -6.57 2.76
C ILE A 15 -5.28 -7.37 3.75
N MET A 16 -5.04 -7.19 5.05
CA MET A 16 -5.76 -7.93 6.09
C MET A 16 -7.26 -7.61 6.05
N HIS A 17 -7.62 -6.34 5.85
CA HIS A 17 -9.01 -5.92 5.72
C HIS A 17 -9.72 -6.51 4.49
N ASP A 18 -9.00 -6.71 3.37
CA ASP A 18 -9.57 -7.41 2.22
C ASP A 18 -9.73 -8.91 2.47
N LEU A 19 -8.77 -9.52 3.15
CA LEU A 19 -8.80 -10.94 3.52
C LEU A 19 -9.82 -11.28 4.61
N GLU A 20 -10.25 -10.28 5.39
CA GLU A 20 -11.36 -10.39 6.34
C GLU A 20 -12.69 -10.68 5.65
N LYS A 21 -12.86 -10.14 4.43
CA LYS A 21 -14.11 -10.26 3.65
C LYS A 21 -14.18 -11.58 2.91
N GLU A 22 -13.05 -11.98 2.31
CA GLU A 22 -12.96 -13.20 1.51
C GLU A 22 -11.49 -13.66 1.34
N PRO A 23 -11.24 -14.97 1.18
CA PRO A 23 -9.93 -15.47 0.76
C PRO A 23 -9.56 -14.95 -0.65
N LEU A 24 -8.32 -14.52 -0.85
CA LEU A 24 -7.87 -13.91 -2.11
C LEU A 24 -6.54 -14.46 -2.61
N HIS A 25 -6.39 -14.50 -3.93
CA HIS A 25 -5.09 -14.73 -4.56
C HIS A 25 -4.16 -13.53 -4.36
N GLY A 26 -2.85 -13.80 -4.28
CA GLY A 26 -1.82 -12.75 -4.20
C GLY A 26 -1.91 -11.73 -5.33
N TYR A 27 -2.22 -12.16 -6.56
CA TYR A 27 -2.41 -11.26 -7.70
C TYR A 27 -3.69 -10.40 -7.58
N SER A 28 -4.79 -10.97 -7.07
CA SER A 28 -6.01 -10.21 -6.81
C SER A 28 -5.78 -9.12 -5.77
N LEU A 29 -4.97 -9.39 -4.74
CA LEU A 29 -4.56 -8.38 -3.77
C LEU A 29 -3.73 -7.27 -4.42
N ILE A 30 -2.79 -7.61 -5.32
CA ILE A 30 -2.01 -6.62 -6.07
C ILE A 30 -2.93 -5.68 -6.86
N SER A 31 -3.89 -6.25 -7.61
CA SER A 31 -4.85 -5.46 -8.41
C SER A 31 -5.72 -4.58 -7.52
N LYS A 32 -6.42 -5.17 -6.52
CA LYS A 32 -7.33 -4.45 -5.61
C LYS A 32 -6.61 -3.32 -4.88
N LEU A 33 -5.37 -3.52 -4.44
CA LEU A 33 -4.59 -2.47 -3.79
C LEU A 33 -4.22 -1.34 -4.76
N GLY A 34 -3.89 -1.68 -6.00
CA GLY A 34 -3.57 -0.67 -7.00
C GLY A 34 -4.78 0.21 -7.31
N ASP A 35 -5.94 -0.42 -7.49
CA ASP A 35 -7.21 0.27 -7.71
C ASP A 35 -7.58 1.16 -6.52
N LYS A 36 -7.44 0.67 -5.28
CA LYS A 36 -7.73 1.43 -4.05
C LYS A 36 -6.79 2.58 -3.77
N LEU A 37 -5.56 2.55 -4.28
CA LEU A 37 -4.55 3.57 -3.98
C LEU A 37 -4.31 4.51 -5.16
N GLY A 38 -4.83 4.18 -6.36
CA GLY A 38 -4.54 4.91 -7.59
C GLY A 38 -3.07 4.81 -8.03
N ILE A 39 -2.35 3.77 -7.58
CA ILE A 39 -0.94 3.55 -7.92
C ILE A 39 -0.68 2.09 -8.29
N SER A 40 0.22 1.85 -9.22
CA SER A 40 0.61 0.47 -9.56
C SER A 40 1.36 -0.18 -8.39
N MET A 41 0.89 -1.35 -7.97
CA MET A 41 1.52 -2.17 -6.94
C MET A 41 2.27 -3.33 -7.59
N SER A 42 3.48 -3.63 -7.11
CA SER A 42 4.30 -4.71 -7.66
C SER A 42 4.27 -5.97 -6.80
N ALA A 43 4.46 -7.12 -7.45
CA ALA A 43 4.71 -8.40 -6.78
C ALA A 43 5.87 -8.31 -5.77
N SER A 44 6.96 -7.63 -6.14
CA SER A 44 8.13 -7.41 -5.27
C SER A 44 7.81 -6.61 -4.01
N MET A 45 6.75 -5.79 -4.02
CA MET A 45 6.28 -5.08 -2.84
C MET A 45 5.32 -5.93 -2.00
N ILE A 46 4.38 -6.64 -2.63
CA ILE A 46 3.28 -7.34 -1.94
C ILE A 46 3.73 -8.68 -1.34
N TYR A 47 4.50 -9.51 -2.04
CA TYR A 47 4.85 -10.84 -1.54
C TYR A 47 5.69 -10.82 -0.25
N PRO A 48 6.66 -9.91 -0.05
CA PRO A 48 7.34 -9.78 1.24
C PRO A 48 6.39 -9.40 2.39
N ILE A 49 5.35 -8.60 2.09
CA ILE A 49 4.34 -8.22 3.09
C ILE A 49 3.49 -9.44 3.46
N LEU A 50 3.01 -10.19 2.48
CA LEU A 50 2.26 -11.44 2.69
C LEU A 50 3.09 -12.46 3.48
N SER A 51 4.37 -12.62 3.13
CA SER A 51 5.30 -13.48 3.86
C SER A 51 5.40 -13.05 5.34
N SER A 52 5.58 -11.75 5.59
CA SER A 52 5.65 -11.22 6.97
C SER A 52 4.35 -11.43 7.75
N LEU A 53 3.18 -11.24 7.14
CA LEU A 53 1.89 -11.46 7.78
C LEU A 53 1.69 -12.95 8.11
N LYS A 54 2.10 -13.84 7.20
CA LYS A 54 2.04 -15.30 7.41
C LYS A 54 2.97 -15.74 8.53
N THR A 55 4.23 -15.27 8.55
CA THR A 55 5.18 -15.58 9.64
C THR A 55 4.67 -15.12 11.00
N LYS A 56 3.89 -14.04 11.05
CA LYS A 56 3.23 -13.56 12.28
C LYS A 56 1.94 -14.30 12.62
N GLY A 57 1.51 -15.27 11.80
CA GLY A 57 0.28 -16.02 12.01
C GLY A 57 -1.00 -15.21 11.82
N LEU A 58 -0.94 -14.04 11.15
CA LEU A 58 -2.09 -13.17 10.91
C LEU A 58 -2.87 -13.56 9.65
N ILE A 59 -2.21 -14.24 8.72
CA ILE A 59 -2.83 -14.81 7.52
C ILE A 59 -2.26 -16.20 7.30
N GLU A 60 -2.97 -17.02 6.54
CA GLU A 60 -2.50 -18.33 6.12
C GLU A 60 -2.83 -18.62 4.66
N ILE A 61 -2.24 -19.70 4.14
CA ILE A 61 -2.59 -20.19 2.80
C ILE A 61 -3.76 -21.14 3.01
N GLU A 62 -4.95 -20.76 2.53
CA GLU A 62 -6.13 -21.61 2.60
C GLU A 62 -5.99 -22.79 1.63
N LYS A 63 -5.59 -22.50 0.39
CA LYS A 63 -5.39 -23.49 -0.65
C LYS A 63 -4.40 -23.01 -1.70
N THR A 64 -3.91 -23.94 -2.49
CA THR A 64 -3.19 -23.67 -3.73
C THR A 64 -4.07 -24.13 -4.88
N ASP A 65 -4.31 -23.27 -5.86
CA ASP A 65 -5.15 -23.61 -7.00
C ASP A 65 -4.43 -24.59 -7.97
N VAL A 66 -5.18 -25.03 -8.99
CA VAL A 66 -4.70 -25.94 -10.05
C VAL A 66 -3.51 -25.40 -10.85
N ARG A 67 -3.22 -24.10 -10.77
CA ARG A 67 -2.08 -23.44 -11.44
C ARG A 67 -0.93 -23.14 -10.47
N GLY A 68 -0.97 -23.69 -9.25
CA GLY A 68 0.06 -23.46 -8.23
C GLY A 68 -0.03 -22.11 -7.53
N LYS A 69 -1.13 -21.34 -7.71
CA LYS A 69 -1.29 -20.02 -7.09
C LYS A 69 -1.90 -20.14 -5.71
N LYS A 70 -1.28 -19.47 -4.74
CA LYS A 70 -1.74 -19.44 -3.36
C LYS A 70 -2.97 -18.54 -3.20
N VAL A 71 -3.97 -19.07 -2.51
CA VAL A 71 -5.10 -18.33 -1.95
C VAL A 71 -4.81 -18.09 -0.48
N TYR A 72 -4.83 -16.84 -0.07
CA TYR A 72 -4.60 -16.42 1.30
C TYR A 72 -5.94 -16.20 1.99
N ARG A 73 -6.03 -16.50 3.30
CA ARG A 73 -7.16 -16.08 4.15
C ARG A 73 -6.66 -15.45 5.45
N LEU A 74 -7.52 -14.66 6.09
CA LEU A 74 -7.27 -14.13 7.42
C LEU A 74 -7.42 -15.25 8.46
N THR A 75 -6.54 -15.30 9.46
CA THR A 75 -6.66 -16.22 10.60
C THR A 75 -7.48 -15.58 11.72
N GLU A 76 -7.88 -16.35 12.73
CA GLU A 76 -8.52 -15.80 13.94
C GLU A 76 -7.64 -14.75 14.63
N ASN A 77 -6.33 -15.00 14.70
CA ASN A 77 -5.35 -14.02 15.22
C ASN A 77 -5.31 -12.75 14.35
N GLY A 78 -5.46 -12.90 13.04
CA GLY A 78 -5.59 -11.78 12.10
C GLY A 78 -6.85 -10.95 12.37
N SER A 79 -8.00 -11.59 12.55
CA SER A 79 -9.27 -10.91 12.87
C SER A 79 -9.19 -10.19 14.22
N LYS A 80 -8.65 -10.86 15.25
CA LYS A 80 -8.42 -10.23 16.56
C LYS A 80 -7.49 -9.02 16.45
N PHE A 81 -6.41 -9.14 15.66
CA PHE A 81 -5.50 -8.03 15.41
C PHE A 81 -6.22 -6.84 14.75
N LEU A 82 -7.08 -7.07 13.75
CA LEU A 82 -7.86 -5.98 13.14
C LEU A 82 -8.82 -5.34 14.14
N TYR A 83 -9.53 -6.14 14.92
CA TYR A 83 -10.46 -5.66 15.96
C TYR A 83 -9.75 -4.78 17.00
N GLU A 84 -8.62 -5.24 17.55
CA GLU A 84 -7.81 -4.50 18.52
C GLU A 84 -7.15 -3.25 17.94
N ASN A 85 -7.09 -3.13 16.60
CA ASN A 85 -6.48 -2.03 15.89
C ASN A 85 -7.48 -1.31 14.97
N SER A 86 -8.76 -1.27 15.35
CA SER A 86 -9.85 -0.68 14.55
C SER A 86 -9.55 0.76 14.11
N GLU A 87 -8.97 1.59 14.97
CA GLU A 87 -8.54 2.95 14.63
C GLU A 87 -7.50 2.98 13.50
N LYS A 88 -6.58 2.00 13.47
CA LYS A 88 -5.58 1.88 12.38
C LYS A 88 -6.24 1.42 11.09
N VAL A 89 -7.26 0.57 11.17
CA VAL A 89 -8.06 0.15 10.01
C VAL A 89 -8.79 1.36 9.43
N GLU A 90 -9.49 2.13 10.26
CA GLU A 90 -10.18 3.35 9.83
C GLU A 90 -9.22 4.37 9.22
N TYR A 91 -8.07 4.60 9.87
CA TYR A 91 -7.02 5.46 9.33
C TYR A 91 -6.52 4.97 7.98
N ALA A 92 -6.30 3.66 7.82
CA ALA A 92 -5.83 3.08 6.58
C ALA A 92 -6.83 3.28 5.44
N LEU A 93 -8.13 3.08 5.70
CA LEU A 93 -9.20 3.26 4.73
C LEU A 93 -9.37 4.73 4.30
N LYS A 94 -9.43 5.65 5.26
CA LYS A 94 -9.46 7.10 4.99
C LYS A 94 -8.25 7.54 4.16
N LYS A 95 -7.07 6.98 4.46
CA LYS A 95 -5.84 7.32 3.77
C LYS A 95 -5.77 6.74 2.35
N SER A 96 -6.26 5.51 2.15
CA SER A 96 -6.34 4.95 0.80
C SER A 96 -7.27 5.77 -0.09
N ASP A 97 -8.42 6.19 0.45
CA ASP A 97 -9.38 7.01 -0.26
C ASP A 97 -8.81 8.38 -0.67
N ALA A 98 -8.14 9.06 0.27
CA ALA A 98 -7.45 10.32 -0.02
C ALA A 98 -6.33 10.16 -1.07
N LEU A 99 -5.58 9.04 -1.03
CA LEU A 99 -4.55 8.75 -2.04
C LEU A 99 -5.17 8.50 -3.41
N PHE A 100 -6.23 7.69 -3.47
CA PHE A 100 -6.96 7.43 -4.69
C PHE A 100 -7.44 8.73 -5.33
N HIS A 101 -8.15 9.58 -4.58
CA HIS A 101 -8.64 10.86 -5.09
C HIS A 101 -7.52 11.80 -5.51
N PHE A 102 -6.42 11.85 -4.77
CA PHE A 102 -5.25 12.62 -5.18
C PHE A 102 -4.69 12.15 -6.52
N HIS A 103 -4.51 10.84 -6.69
CA HIS A 103 -3.97 10.29 -7.93
C HIS A 103 -4.93 10.42 -9.11
N PHE A 104 -6.22 10.16 -8.89
CA PHE A 104 -7.26 10.24 -9.91
C PHE A 104 -7.50 11.67 -10.42
N ASN A 105 -7.42 12.68 -9.54
CA ASN A 105 -7.68 14.08 -9.87
C ASN A 105 -6.44 14.85 -10.37
N GLY A 106 -5.46 14.17 -10.95
CA GLY A 106 -4.27 14.82 -11.53
C GLY A 106 -3.18 15.22 -10.53
N GLY A 107 -3.15 14.60 -9.34
CA GLY A 107 -2.15 14.90 -8.32
C GLY A 107 -0.73 14.51 -8.73
N LEU A 108 -0.56 13.59 -9.69
CA LEU A 108 0.75 13.23 -10.21
C LEU A 108 1.35 14.38 -11.03
N GLU A 109 0.53 15.02 -11.86
CA GLU A 109 0.86 16.21 -12.65
C GLU A 109 1.22 17.36 -11.72
N LEU A 110 0.42 17.60 -10.68
CA LEU A 110 0.73 18.61 -9.65
C LEU A 110 2.08 18.33 -8.97
N LYS A 111 2.33 17.09 -8.56
CA LYS A 111 3.59 16.69 -7.94
C LYS A 111 4.77 16.93 -8.87
N ASN A 112 4.63 16.57 -10.15
CA ASN A 112 5.68 16.75 -11.15
C ASN A 112 5.93 18.24 -11.42
N ALA A 113 4.87 19.03 -11.58
CA ALA A 113 4.96 20.48 -11.77
C ALA A 113 5.66 21.15 -10.58
N LEU A 114 5.30 20.77 -9.34
CA LEU A 114 5.94 21.28 -8.14
C LEU A 114 7.41 20.85 -8.05
N HIS A 115 7.72 19.59 -8.36
CA HIS A 115 9.11 19.12 -8.39
C HIS A 115 9.96 19.90 -9.38
N THR A 116 9.45 20.12 -10.59
CA THR A 116 10.11 20.95 -11.62
C THR A 116 10.29 22.37 -11.13
N ALA A 117 9.23 23.03 -10.63
CA ALA A 117 9.31 24.39 -10.13
C ALA A 117 10.37 24.53 -9.02
N ILE A 118 10.33 23.67 -8.00
CA ILE A 118 11.33 23.70 -6.91
C ILE A 118 12.75 23.52 -7.45
N LYS A 119 12.97 22.57 -8.36
CA LYS A 119 14.30 22.32 -8.94
C LYS A 119 14.82 23.54 -9.70
N GLU A 120 13.98 24.18 -10.50
CA GLU A 120 14.37 25.38 -11.25
C GLU A 120 14.58 26.58 -10.33
N PHE A 121 13.67 26.83 -9.38
CA PHE A 121 13.78 27.98 -8.47
C PHE A 121 14.93 27.88 -7.46
N VAL A 122 15.23 26.68 -6.96
CA VAL A 122 16.35 26.47 -6.01
C VAL A 122 17.71 26.54 -6.73
N ASN A 123 17.79 26.13 -8.00
CA ASN A 123 19.02 26.23 -8.79
C ASN A 123 19.34 27.66 -9.26
N LEU A 124 18.40 28.62 -9.15
CA LEU A 124 18.67 30.03 -9.47
C LEU A 124 19.58 30.73 -8.45
N ASP A 125 19.67 30.23 -7.21
CA ASP A 125 20.50 30.85 -6.17
C ASP A 125 21.98 30.45 -6.24
N GLU A 126 22.33 29.31 -6.84
CA GLU A 126 23.75 28.92 -6.99
C GLU A 126 24.46 29.65 -8.14
N ASN A 127 23.73 30.08 -9.17
CA ASN A 127 24.30 30.81 -10.31
C ASN A 127 24.50 32.32 -10.07
N LYS A 128 24.13 32.85 -8.89
CA LYS A 128 24.37 34.26 -8.53
C LYS A 128 25.70 34.50 -7.77
N LYS A 129 26.50 33.47 -7.49
CA LYS A 129 27.83 33.61 -6.83
C LYS A 129 29.02 33.72 -7.78
N LYS A 130 28.79 33.80 -9.09
CA LYS A 130 29.85 34.05 -10.10
C LYS A 130 29.50 35.24 -10.98
N LYS A 131 29.43 36.43 -10.40
CA LYS A 131 29.64 37.70 -11.11
C LYS A 131 30.25 38.71 -10.16
#